data_AF-A0A7C7ZNF4-F1
#
_entry.id   AF-A0A7C7ZNF4-F1
#
_cell.length_a   1.000
_cell.length_b   1.000
_cell.length_c   1.000
_cell.angle_alpha   90.00
_cell.angle_beta   90.00
_cell.angle_gamma   90.00
#
_symmetry.space_group_name_H-M   'P 1'
#
loop_
_entity.id
_entity.type
_entity.pdbx_description
1 polymer ?
#
loop_
_entity_poly.entity_id
_entity_poly.type
_entity_poly.pdbx_seq_one_letter_code
_entity_poly.pdbx_strand_id
1 'polypeptide(L)'
;MGITVERHNDLHVEEGVTCLFKDHHKVNIEYAKYVGFTLMTLGVVGIPYAGEQLLFFVLTPLQNAGHIVTGMFLVATVLLFDSSYARLGNQVVGPFCIIIAAYGLSDMTPVTAILNLNTAEILFYMFFGMVTAYVGWGKDLSHLKHWWP
;
A
#
# COMPACT_ATOMS: atom_id res chain seq x y z
N MET A 1 -22.58 -18.93 -18.58
CA MET A 1 -22.86 -17.89 -17.56
C MET A 1 -22.38 -18.39 -16.19
N GLY A 2 -21.09 -18.69 -16.10
CA GLY A 2 -20.43 -19.20 -14.90
C GLY A 2 -18.96 -19.39 -15.25
N ILE A 3 -18.10 -18.48 -14.78
CA ILE A 3 -16.62 -18.55 -14.81
C ILE A 3 -15.98 -17.29 -14.16
N THR A 4 -16.72 -16.21 -13.89
CA THR A 4 -16.18 -15.01 -13.21
C THR A 4 -15.98 -15.21 -11.72
N VAL A 5 -16.93 -15.87 -11.06
CA VAL A 5 -16.98 -15.96 -9.59
C VAL A 5 -15.92 -16.93 -9.06
N GLU A 6 -15.60 -18.00 -9.81
CA GLU A 6 -14.64 -19.02 -9.37
C GLU A 6 -13.21 -18.49 -9.27
N ARG A 7 -12.79 -17.59 -10.18
CA ARG A 7 -11.41 -17.06 -10.16
C ARG A 7 -11.10 -16.20 -8.92
N HIS A 8 -12.11 -15.71 -8.20
CA HIS A 8 -11.91 -14.92 -6.97
C HIS A 8 -11.97 -15.76 -5.69
N ASN A 9 -12.26 -17.07 -5.80
CA ASN A 9 -12.26 -17.99 -4.66
C ASN A 9 -10.92 -18.70 -4.43
N ASP A 10 -10.03 -18.69 -5.43
CA ASP A 10 -8.77 -19.42 -5.39
C ASP A 10 -7.55 -18.49 -5.30
N LEU A 11 -6.52 -18.93 -4.58
CA LEU A 11 -5.23 -18.26 -4.50
C LEU A 11 -4.42 -18.53 -5.78
N HIS A 12 -3.90 -17.48 -6.40
CA HIS A 12 -3.16 -17.58 -7.68
C HIS A 12 -1.65 -17.41 -7.49
N VAL A 13 -1.05 -18.23 -6.61
CA VAL A 13 0.34 -18.05 -6.15
C VAL A 13 1.36 -18.12 -7.30
N GLU A 14 1.22 -19.06 -8.24
CA GLU A 14 2.15 -19.18 -9.38
C GLU A 14 2.06 -17.98 -10.34
N GLU A 15 0.85 -17.48 -10.60
CA GLU A 15 0.61 -16.28 -11.41
C GLU A 15 1.14 -15.03 -10.70
N GLY A 16 0.92 -14.93 -9.38
CA GLY A 16 1.41 -13.84 -8.53
C GLY A 16 2.94 -13.78 -8.44
N VAL A 17 3.61 -14.92 -8.27
CA VAL A 17 5.08 -15.01 -8.33
C VAL A 17 5.59 -14.61 -9.72
N THR A 18 4.91 -15.04 -10.78
CA THR A 18 5.25 -14.62 -12.15
C THR A 18 5.09 -13.11 -12.35
N CYS A 19 4.02 -12.51 -11.82
CA CYS A 19 3.80 -11.07 -11.84
C CYS A 19 4.82 -10.29 -10.99
N LEU A 20 5.35 -10.90 -9.94
CA LEU A 20 6.42 -10.30 -9.14
C LEU A 20 7.70 -10.12 -9.98
N PHE A 21 8.05 -11.12 -10.80
CA PHE A 21 9.36 -11.23 -11.44
C PHE A 21 9.39 -10.95 -12.96
N LYS A 22 8.30 -11.17 -13.70
CA LYS A 22 8.30 -11.19 -15.17
C LYS A 22 7.32 -10.23 -15.82
N ASP A 23 6.17 -9.96 -15.19
CA ASP A 23 5.08 -9.20 -15.83
C ASP A 23 5.04 -7.75 -15.33
N HIS A 24 5.52 -6.82 -16.16
CA HIS A 24 5.78 -5.41 -15.82
C HIS A 24 4.76 -4.42 -16.39
N HIS A 25 3.64 -4.90 -16.91
CA HIS A 25 2.71 -4.06 -17.68
C HIS A 25 1.43 -3.67 -16.92
N LYS A 26 1.30 -4.06 -15.64
CA LYS A 26 0.12 -3.79 -14.81
C LYS A 26 0.47 -2.79 -13.72
N VAL A 27 0.08 -1.52 -13.91
CA VAL A 27 0.45 -0.39 -13.06
C VAL A 27 0.10 -0.63 -11.58
N ASN A 28 -1.08 -1.19 -11.30
CA ASN A 28 -1.49 -1.49 -9.92
C ASN A 28 -0.60 -2.53 -9.24
N ILE A 29 -0.16 -3.54 -9.98
CA ILE A 29 0.73 -4.60 -9.47
C ILE A 29 2.12 -4.05 -9.23
N GLU A 30 2.68 -3.32 -10.20
CA GLU A 30 4.02 -2.75 -10.06
C GLU A 30 4.08 -1.76 -8.92
N TYR A 31 3.09 -0.88 -8.81
CA TYR A 31 3.02 0.08 -7.73
C TYR A 31 2.91 -0.62 -6.38
N ALA A 32 1.98 -1.57 -6.21
CA ALA A 32 1.81 -2.31 -4.95
C ALA A 32 3.08 -3.09 -4.58
N LYS A 33 3.77 -3.68 -5.56
CA LYS A 33 5.06 -4.37 -5.37
C LYS A 33 6.15 -3.42 -4.85
N TYR A 34 6.44 -2.34 -5.58
CA TYR A 34 7.54 -1.45 -5.23
C TYR A 34 7.26 -0.67 -3.94
N VAL A 35 6.03 -0.20 -3.77
CA VAL A 35 5.61 0.47 -2.53
C VAL A 35 5.62 -0.50 -1.36
N GLY A 36 5.12 -1.72 -1.55
CA GLY A 36 5.13 -2.75 -0.53
C GLY A 36 6.53 -3.04 -0.01
N PHE A 37 7.49 -3.29 -0.91
CA PHE A 37 8.90 -3.49 -0.54
C PHE A 37 9.53 -2.24 0.09
N THR A 38 9.19 -1.04 -0.39
CA THR A 38 9.72 0.21 0.17
C THR A 38 9.26 0.41 1.60
N LEU A 39 7.97 0.17 1.89
CA LEU A 39 7.40 0.28 3.24
C LEU A 39 8.00 -0.77 4.19
N MET A 40 8.14 -2.01 3.75
CA MET A 40 8.83 -3.04 4.55
C MET A 40 10.26 -2.64 4.88
N THR A 41 11.00 -2.14 3.88
CA THR A 41 12.39 -1.70 4.06
C THR A 41 12.47 -0.52 5.03
N LEU A 42 11.61 0.48 4.86
CA LEU A 42 11.54 1.65 5.74
C LEU A 42 11.25 1.23 7.19
N GLY A 43 10.28 0.33 7.41
CA GLY A 43 9.95 -0.14 8.74
C GLY A 43 11.05 -0.99 9.37
N VAL A 44 11.71 -1.89 8.62
CA VAL A 44 12.81 -2.71 9.13
C VAL A 44 14.04 -1.86 9.46
N VAL A 45 14.43 -0.97 8.55
CA VAL A 45 15.56 -0.05 8.77
C VAL A 45 15.24 0.96 9.87
N GLY A 46 13.97 1.29 10.10
CA GLY A 46 13.53 2.17 11.17
C GLY A 46 13.56 1.56 12.58
N ILE A 47 13.55 0.23 12.73
CA ILE A 47 13.54 -0.43 14.06
C ILE A 47 14.74 -0.03 14.94
N PRO A 48 16.00 -0.05 14.46
CA PRO A 48 17.16 0.34 15.26
C PRO A 48 17.15 1.82 15.69
N TYR A 49 16.42 2.68 14.97
CA TYR A 49 16.34 4.12 15.21
C TYR A 49 14.98 4.51 15.81
N ALA A 50 14.27 3.57 16.43
CA ALA A 50 12.92 3.82 16.91
C ALA A 50 12.91 4.89 18.03
N GLY A 51 12.18 5.99 17.79
CA GLY A 51 12.19 7.18 18.66
C GLY A 51 13.36 8.15 18.43
N GLU A 52 14.28 7.81 17.54
CA GLU A 52 15.32 8.72 17.02
C GLU A 52 14.92 9.26 15.64
N GLN A 53 15.61 10.31 15.21
CA GLN A 53 15.36 10.91 13.91
C GLN A 53 16.11 10.13 12.82
N LEU A 54 15.37 9.44 11.95
CA LEU A 54 15.91 8.76 10.77
C LEU A 54 15.49 9.54 9.51
N LEU A 55 16.48 10.11 8.81
CA LEU A 55 16.28 11.11 7.75
C LEU A 55 15.53 12.35 8.29
N PHE A 56 14.20 12.34 8.19
CA PHE A 56 13.27 13.38 8.66
C PHE A 56 12.08 12.80 9.43
N PHE A 57 12.05 11.48 9.62
CA PHE A 57 11.02 10.77 10.37
C PHE A 57 11.46 10.55 11.82
N VAL A 58 10.50 10.53 12.74
CA VAL A 58 10.70 10.08 14.12
C VAL A 58 9.86 8.82 14.30
N LEU A 59 10.33 7.73 13.67
CA LEU A 59 9.55 6.50 13.58
C LEU A 59 9.45 5.84 14.95
N THR A 60 8.25 5.84 15.53
CA THR A 60 7.95 5.03 16.71
C THR A 60 7.93 3.54 16.35
N PRO A 61 8.07 2.63 17.34
CA PRO A 61 7.90 1.20 17.12
C PRO A 61 6.56 0.86 16.45
N LEU A 62 5.50 1.60 16.78
CA LEU A 62 4.17 1.43 16.18
C LEU A 62 4.15 1.82 14.70
N GLN A 63 4.77 2.93 14.33
CA GLN A 63 4.88 3.34 12.91
C GLN A 63 5.74 2.35 12.12
N ASN A 64 6.85 1.85 12.69
CA ASN A 64 7.67 0.82 12.06
C ASN A 64 6.87 -0.46 11.80
N ALA A 65 6.12 -0.94 12.79
CA ALA A 65 5.23 -2.09 12.63
C ALA A 65 4.15 -1.82 11.58
N GLY A 66 3.56 -0.63 11.58
CA GLY A 66 2.59 -0.19 10.58
C GLY A 66 3.15 -0.27 9.15
N HIS A 67 4.34 0.28 8.92
CA HIS A 67 5.00 0.22 7.61
C HIS A 67 5.28 -1.23 7.17
N ILE A 68 5.77 -2.08 8.07
CA ILE A 68 6.03 -3.50 7.75
C ILE A 68 4.72 -4.21 7.38
N VAL A 69 3.68 -4.10 8.21
CA VAL A 69 2.41 -4.79 7.99
C VAL A 69 1.72 -4.29 6.73
N THR A 70 1.66 -2.98 6.51
CA THR A 70 1.10 -2.41 5.27
C THR A 70 1.90 -2.85 4.04
N GLY A 71 3.23 -2.87 4.14
CA GLY A 71 4.09 -3.33 3.05
C GLY A 71 3.88 -4.81 2.72
N MET A 72 3.82 -5.66 3.74
CA MET A 72 3.49 -7.09 3.59
C MET A 72 2.11 -7.30 2.97
N PHE A 73 1.11 -6.52 3.38
CA PHE A 73 -0.23 -6.57 2.82
C PHE A 73 -0.23 -6.25 1.32
N LEU A 74 0.44 -5.18 0.89
CA LEU A 74 0.52 -4.81 -0.52
C LEU A 74 1.30 -5.83 -1.36
N VAL A 75 2.35 -6.44 -0.82
CA VAL A 75 3.05 -7.53 -1.52
C VAL A 75 2.17 -8.80 -1.56
N ALA A 76 1.41 -9.08 -0.51
CA ALA A 76 0.52 -10.23 -0.47
C ALA A 76 -0.63 -10.12 -1.48
N THR A 77 -1.19 -8.94 -1.71
CA THR A 77 -2.22 -8.74 -2.75
C THR A 77 -1.68 -8.99 -4.16
N VAL A 78 -0.36 -8.85 -4.37
CA VAL A 78 0.32 -9.20 -5.63
C VAL A 78 0.67 -10.69 -5.70
N LEU A 79 1.16 -11.29 -4.61
CA LEU A 79 1.63 -12.67 -4.60
C LEU A 79 0.50 -13.69 -4.58
N LEU A 80 -0.58 -13.40 -3.88
CA LEU A 80 -1.65 -14.35 -3.61
C LEU A 80 -2.85 -14.20 -4.55
N PHE A 81 -2.95 -13.04 -5.21
CA PHE A 81 -4.12 -12.64 -5.98
C PHE A 81 -3.73 -11.88 -7.26
N ASP A 82 -4.72 -11.40 -7.99
CA ASP A 82 -4.54 -10.74 -9.28
C ASP A 82 -4.42 -9.20 -9.18
N SER A 83 -4.41 -8.54 -10.34
CA SER A 83 -4.38 -7.08 -10.44
C SER A 83 -5.57 -6.38 -9.78
N SER A 84 -6.72 -7.05 -9.63
CA SER A 84 -7.93 -6.50 -9.01
C SER A 84 -7.74 -6.36 -7.50
N TYR A 85 -7.06 -7.31 -6.87
CA TYR A 85 -6.72 -7.25 -5.44
C TYR A 85 -5.56 -6.29 -5.16
N ALA A 86 -4.55 -6.20 -6.04
CA ALA A 86 -3.53 -5.16 -5.94
C ALA A 86 -4.15 -3.75 -5.99
N ARG A 87 -5.12 -3.57 -6.90
CA ARG A 87 -5.92 -2.34 -7.00
C ARG A 87 -6.72 -2.08 -5.73
N LEU A 88 -7.43 -3.08 -5.20
CA LEU A 88 -8.17 -2.98 -3.95
C LEU A 88 -7.25 -2.60 -2.79
N GLY A 89 -6.05 -3.19 -2.72
CA GLY A 89 -5.03 -2.84 -1.73
C GLY A 89 -4.67 -1.37 -1.79
N ASN A 90 -4.41 -0.83 -2.99
CA ASN A 90 -4.14 0.59 -3.19
C ASN A 90 -5.34 1.48 -2.82
N GLN A 91 -6.57 1.03 -3.11
CA GLN A 91 -7.82 1.73 -2.75
C GLN A 91 -8.08 1.77 -1.25
N VAL A 92 -7.53 0.84 -0.46
CA VAL A 92 -7.63 0.83 1.00
C VAL A 92 -6.47 1.62 1.62
N VAL A 93 -5.24 1.35 1.22
CA VAL A 93 -4.04 1.97 1.80
C VAL A 93 -3.99 3.47 1.54
N GLY A 94 -4.34 3.91 0.32
CA GLY A 94 -4.30 5.33 -0.05
C GLY A 94 -5.17 6.21 0.86
N PRO A 95 -6.50 5.97 0.94
CA PRO A 95 -7.39 6.69 1.83
C PRO A 95 -6.99 6.59 3.31
N PHE A 96 -6.49 5.44 3.76
CA PHE A 96 -6.02 5.29 5.14
C PHE A 96 -4.87 6.24 5.46
N CYS A 97 -3.88 6.37 4.57
CA CYS A 97 -2.79 7.33 4.72
C CYS A 97 -3.28 8.79 4.68
N ILE A 98 -4.26 9.11 3.84
CA ILE A 98 -4.89 10.45 3.81
C ILE A 98 -5.58 10.74 5.15
N ILE A 99 -6.29 9.78 5.73
CA ILE A 99 -6.96 9.91 7.02
C ILE A 99 -5.93 10.15 8.14
N ILE A 100 -4.83 9.40 8.17
CA ILE A 100 -3.73 9.61 9.12
C ILE A 100 -3.19 11.04 9.01
N ALA A 101 -2.91 11.51 7.79
CA ALA A 101 -2.42 12.87 7.58
C ALA A 101 -3.44 13.94 8.00
N ALA A 102 -4.73 13.73 7.71
CA ALA A 102 -5.80 14.64 8.12
C ALA A 102 -5.92 14.73 9.65
N TYR A 103 -5.77 13.61 10.36
CA TYR A 103 -5.70 13.60 11.82
C TYR A 103 -4.45 14.30 12.36
N GLY A 104 -3.32 14.13 11.69
CA GLY A 104 -2.09 14.86 12.02
C GLY A 104 -2.23 16.37 11.88
N LEU A 105 -2.91 16.85 10.83
CA LEU A 105 -3.17 18.28 10.60
C LEU A 105 -4.21 18.87 11.56
N SER A 106 -5.16 18.07 12.04
CA SER A 106 -6.26 18.56 12.89
C SER A 106 -5.91 18.60 14.38
N ASP A 107 -4.68 18.21 14.75
CA ASP A 107 -4.23 18.06 16.14
C ASP A 107 -5.19 17.22 17.02
N MET A 108 -5.97 16.32 16.40
CA MET A 108 -6.94 15.50 17.13
C MET A 108 -6.20 14.48 18.02
N THR A 109 -6.32 14.74 19.32
CA THR A 109 -5.47 14.23 20.41
C THR A 109 -5.36 12.71 20.57
N PRO A 110 -6.29 11.82 20.15
CA PRO A 110 -6.01 10.40 20.24
C PRO A 110 -4.97 9.95 19.22
N VAL A 111 -5.05 10.45 17.97
CA VAL A 111 -4.25 9.93 16.86
C VAL A 111 -2.88 10.60 16.80
N THR A 112 -2.81 11.91 17.04
CA THR A 112 -1.53 12.63 17.12
C THR A 112 -0.67 12.18 18.30
N ALA A 113 -1.28 11.86 19.45
CA ALA A 113 -0.53 11.33 20.60
C ALA A 113 -0.06 9.88 20.40
N ILE A 114 -0.85 9.05 19.71
CA ILE A 114 -0.50 7.63 19.46
C ILE A 114 0.55 7.50 18.36
N LEU A 115 0.44 8.29 17.29
CA LEU A 115 1.34 8.18 16.13
C LEU A 115 2.53 9.15 16.18
N ASN A 116 2.52 10.13 17.10
CA ASN A 116 3.58 11.13 17.29
C ASN A 116 4.06 11.78 15.97
N LEU A 117 3.10 12.14 15.10
CA LEU A 117 3.39 12.58 13.74
C LEU A 117 4.03 13.97 13.74
N ASN A 118 5.20 14.09 13.12
CA ASN A 118 5.80 15.38 12.81
C ASN A 118 5.28 15.95 11.47
N THR A 119 5.59 17.22 11.17
CA THR A 119 5.13 17.86 9.92
C THR A 119 5.60 17.14 8.66
N ALA A 120 6.82 16.59 8.65
CA ALA A 120 7.34 15.86 7.50
C ALA A 120 6.59 14.53 7.27
N GLU A 121 6.23 13.83 8.35
CA GLU A 121 5.41 12.62 8.33
C GLU A 121 4.01 12.87 7.82
N ILE A 122 3.38 13.96 8.26
CA ILE A 122 2.06 14.38 7.80
C ILE A 122 2.07 14.61 6.28
N LEU A 123 3.06 15.36 5.78
CA LEU A 123 3.21 15.62 4.36
C LEU A 123 3.52 14.35 3.57
N PHE A 124 4.35 13.46 4.13
CA PHE A 124 4.63 12.15 3.54
C PHE A 124 3.35 11.32 3.39
N TYR A 125 2.59 11.12 4.47
CA TYR A 125 1.35 10.33 4.43
C TYR A 125 0.29 10.95 3.51
N MET A 126 0.20 12.27 3.46
CA MET A 126 -0.71 12.96 2.54
C MET A 126 -0.33 12.72 1.08
N PHE A 127 0.92 13.00 0.71
CA PHE A 127 1.39 12.81 -0.66
C PHE A 127 1.30 11.34 -1.07
N PHE A 128 1.83 10.45 -0.23
CA PHE A 128 1.79 9.02 -0.44
C PHE A 128 0.36 8.48 -0.56
N GLY A 129 -0.53 8.94 0.32
CA GLY A 129 -1.93 8.55 0.30
C GLY A 129 -2.65 8.98 -0.97
N MET A 130 -2.40 10.21 -1.45
CA MET A 130 -2.95 10.71 -2.71
C MET A 130 -2.45 9.91 -3.92
N VAL A 131 -1.14 9.65 -4.02
CA VAL A 131 -0.57 8.87 -5.14
C VAL A 131 -1.12 7.45 -5.13
N THR A 132 -1.16 6.81 -3.96
CA THR A 132 -1.66 5.44 -3.81
C THR A 132 -3.15 5.34 -4.14
N ALA A 133 -3.96 6.29 -3.67
CA ALA A 133 -5.38 6.37 -4.01
C ALA A 133 -5.58 6.64 -5.51
N TYR A 134 -4.78 7.51 -6.11
CA TYR A 134 -4.82 7.77 -7.55
C TYR A 134 -4.53 6.51 -8.37
N VAL A 135 -3.52 5.73 -7.99
CA VAL A 135 -3.20 4.47 -8.68
C VAL A 135 -4.33 3.45 -8.51
N GLY A 136 -4.87 3.30 -7.30
CA GLY A 136 -5.97 2.37 -7.02
C GLY A 136 -7.30 2.74 -7.70
N TRP A 137 -7.61 4.03 -7.79
CA TRP A 137 -8.82 4.53 -8.45
C TRP A 137 -8.64 4.85 -9.92
N GLY A 138 -7.40 4.90 -10.39
CA GLY A 138 -7.03 5.00 -11.79
C GLY A 138 -7.71 3.91 -12.60
N LYS A 139 -8.30 4.29 -13.74
CA LYS A 139 -8.97 3.36 -14.64
C LYS A 139 -7.93 2.48 -15.35
N ASP A 140 -7.55 1.39 -14.72
CA ASP A 140 -6.81 0.33 -15.41
C ASP A 140 -7.81 -0.50 -16.23
N LEU A 141 -8.25 0.03 -17.37
CA LEU A 141 -9.25 -0.59 -18.26
C LEU A 141 -8.73 -1.85 -18.99
N SER A 142 -7.51 -2.30 -18.68
CA SER A 142 -6.85 -3.43 -19.34
C SER A 142 -7.57 -4.76 -19.12
N HIS A 143 -8.07 -5.02 -17.90
CA HIS A 143 -8.82 -6.25 -17.60
C HIS A 143 -10.25 -6.23 -18.14
N LEU A 144 -10.86 -5.06 -18.36
CA LEU A 144 -12.19 -4.97 -18.99
C LEU A 144 -12.15 -5.15 -20.51
N LYS A 145 -10.99 -4.96 -21.17
CA LYS A 145 -10.85 -5.15 -22.63
C LYS A 145 -10.94 -6.60 -23.08
N HIS A 146 -10.62 -7.56 -22.22
CA HIS A 146 -10.86 -8.99 -22.51
C HIS A 146 -12.37 -9.30 -22.48
N TRP A 147 -13.14 -8.60 -21.65
CA TRP A 147 -14.50 -8.98 -21.29
C TRP A 147 -15.59 -8.27 -22.10
N TRP A 148 -15.19 -7.35 -22.97
CA TRP A 148 -16.08 -6.70 -23.92
C TRP A 148 -15.50 -6.83 -25.34
N PRO A 149 -16.17 -7.56 -26.26
CA PRO A 149 -15.77 -7.60 -27.67
C PRO A 149 -15.94 -6.24 -28.35
#